data_AF-A0A6A9TGE0-F1
#
_entry.id   AF-A0A6A9TGE0-F1
#
_cell.length_a   1.000
_cell.length_b   1.000
_cell.length_c   1.000
_cell.angle_alpha   90.00
_cell.angle_beta   90.00
_cell.angle_gamma   90.00
#
_symmetry.space_group_name_H-M   'P 1'
#
loop_
_entity.id
_entity.type
_entity.pdbx_description
1 polymer ?
#
loop_
_entity_poly.entity_id
_entity_poly.type
_entity_poly.pdbx_seq_one_letter_code
_entity_poly.pdbx_strand_id
1 'polypeptide(L)'
;MERILLDTKFWIHLKENPDKFKQFYTCVNGNDDIEVLFASPNFIDLIKSEQQDAIAKVVAHTADSYLPPLPDGGDRYPVTEDPLSLIPDLSFQQQLREETASYDEETTLRIMFRSSNFSAPDYDWGEELHRYRSIVDEYGLKYLMAIAFDDYLELGDDGIYHLDQSNIEIIEFLRKMSLVYRIGVLDPNEDPDPNDMNDLALCASAIVSECSVFAIEEKWVNVDIIGDMISDLLTDQDIEVVTEYSDLLPTIKNQIGSEDGDR
;
A
#
# COMPACT_ATOMS: atom_id res chain seq x y z
N MET A 1 1.14 -6.61 -18.34
CA MET A 1 2.28 -6.44 -17.41
C MET A 1 1.67 -6.49 -16.04
N GLU A 2 1.96 -7.58 -15.34
CA GLU A 2 1.39 -7.94 -14.07
C GLU A 2 2.18 -7.27 -12.95
N ARG A 3 1.50 -6.40 -12.20
CA ARG A 3 2.10 -5.72 -11.06
C ARG A 3 1.87 -6.50 -9.78
N ILE A 4 2.95 -6.70 -9.03
CA ILE A 4 2.93 -7.44 -7.77
C ILE A 4 3.36 -6.51 -6.66
N LEU A 5 2.52 -6.34 -5.65
CA LEU A 5 2.88 -5.65 -4.42
C LEU A 5 2.85 -6.63 -3.24
N LEU A 6 3.87 -6.55 -2.38
CA LEU A 6 4.01 -7.40 -1.22
C LEU A 6 3.98 -6.56 0.06
N ASP A 7 3.24 -7.04 1.04
CA ASP A 7 3.26 -6.52 2.40
C ASP A 7 4.56 -6.88 3.16
N THR A 8 4.84 -6.13 4.22
CA THR A 8 5.99 -6.19 5.11
C THR A 8 6.27 -7.62 5.57
N LYS A 9 5.26 -8.41 5.96
CA LYS A 9 5.47 -9.80 6.39
C LYS A 9 6.04 -10.71 5.29
N PHE A 10 5.71 -10.45 4.01
CA PHE A 10 6.22 -11.26 2.89
C PHE A 10 7.69 -10.93 2.63
N TRP A 11 8.08 -9.65 2.72
CA TRP A 11 9.48 -9.24 2.67
C TRP A 11 10.32 -9.87 3.79
N ILE A 12 9.78 -9.88 5.02
CA ILE A 12 10.41 -10.56 6.16
C ILE A 12 10.51 -12.06 5.91
N HIS A 13 9.45 -12.70 5.39
CA HIS A 13 9.46 -14.13 5.08
C HIS A 13 10.56 -14.49 4.08
N LEU A 14 10.71 -13.70 3.01
CA LEU A 14 11.77 -13.87 2.01
C LEU A 14 13.17 -13.72 2.64
N LYS A 15 13.36 -12.72 3.51
CA LYS A 15 14.61 -12.52 4.27
C LYS A 15 14.96 -13.74 5.14
N GLU A 16 13.97 -14.33 5.81
CA GLU A 16 14.18 -15.44 6.75
C GLU A 16 14.31 -16.80 6.08
N ASN A 17 13.86 -16.92 4.83
CA ASN A 17 13.80 -18.20 4.11
C ASN A 17 14.53 -18.10 2.75
N PRO A 18 15.86 -18.27 2.69
CA PRO A 18 16.65 -18.12 1.46
C PRO A 18 16.21 -19.01 0.30
N ASP A 19 15.70 -20.22 0.58
CA ASP A 19 15.17 -21.13 -0.45
C ASP A 19 13.87 -20.57 -1.06
N LYS A 20 13.03 -19.94 -0.24
CA LYS A 20 11.80 -19.28 -0.69
C LYS A 20 12.13 -18.01 -1.47
N PHE A 21 13.06 -17.20 -0.98
CA PHE A 21 13.60 -16.07 -1.73
C PHE A 21 14.12 -16.49 -3.11
N LYS A 22 14.92 -17.57 -3.18
CA LYS A 22 15.41 -18.08 -4.47
C LYS A 22 14.28 -18.50 -5.40
N GLN A 23 13.23 -19.15 -4.89
CA GLN A 23 12.07 -19.54 -5.69
C GLN A 23 11.31 -18.32 -6.22
N PHE A 24 11.06 -17.32 -5.37
CA PHE A 24 10.41 -16.08 -5.75
C PHE A 24 11.24 -15.29 -6.76
N TYR A 25 12.51 -15.04 -6.46
CA TYR A 25 13.45 -14.38 -7.36
C TYR A 25 13.47 -15.07 -8.73
N THR A 26 13.59 -16.40 -8.80
CA THR A 26 13.59 -17.13 -10.08
C THR A 26 12.26 -17.01 -10.85
N CYS A 27 11.14 -16.79 -10.14
CA CYS A 27 9.82 -16.64 -10.75
C CYS A 27 9.62 -15.26 -11.38
N VAL A 28 10.12 -14.21 -10.72
CA VAL A 28 9.93 -12.81 -11.14
C VAL A 28 11.08 -12.31 -12.03
N ASN A 29 12.32 -12.70 -11.71
CA ASN A 29 13.50 -12.22 -12.41
C ASN A 29 13.61 -12.82 -13.82
N GLY A 30 13.64 -11.95 -14.83
CA GLY A 30 13.75 -12.32 -16.24
C GLY A 30 12.41 -12.66 -16.90
N ASN A 31 11.29 -12.33 -16.25
CA ASN A 31 9.99 -12.27 -16.89
C ASN A 31 9.61 -10.80 -17.11
N ASP A 32 9.70 -10.34 -18.36
CA ASP A 32 9.41 -8.95 -18.74
C ASP A 32 7.93 -8.57 -18.59
N ASP A 33 7.06 -9.56 -18.34
CA ASP A 33 5.63 -9.35 -18.11
C ASP A 33 5.30 -9.12 -16.62
N ILE A 34 6.27 -9.18 -15.71
CA ILE A 34 6.08 -8.95 -14.27
C ILE A 34 6.82 -7.70 -13.83
N GLU A 35 6.16 -6.87 -13.03
CA GLU A 35 6.77 -5.73 -12.33
C GLU A 35 6.51 -5.89 -10.82
N VAL A 36 7.57 -6.11 -10.04
CA VAL A 36 7.50 -6.17 -8.57
C VAL A 36 7.69 -4.77 -8.01
N LEU A 37 6.69 -4.30 -7.28
CA LEU A 37 6.68 -2.98 -6.64
C LEU A 37 7.14 -3.08 -5.18
N PHE A 38 7.95 -2.12 -4.75
CA PHE A 38 8.27 -1.91 -3.34
C PHE A 38 7.82 -0.53 -2.89
N ALA A 39 6.98 -0.46 -1.86
CA ALA A 39 6.30 0.78 -1.50
C ALA A 39 6.86 1.42 -0.22
N SER A 40 6.73 2.74 -0.13
CA SER A 40 7.13 3.53 1.04
C SER A 40 6.54 3.02 2.37
N PRO A 41 5.27 2.56 2.46
CA PRO A 41 4.77 1.94 3.69
C PRO A 41 5.60 0.73 4.14
N ASN A 42 5.97 -0.16 3.22
CA ASN A 42 6.85 -1.29 3.56
C ASN A 42 8.23 -0.82 4.04
N PHE A 43 8.79 0.22 3.40
CA PHE A 43 10.07 0.78 3.81
C PHE A 43 10.01 1.32 5.26
N ILE A 44 8.96 2.07 5.60
CA ILE A 44 8.75 2.65 6.95
C ILE A 44 8.64 1.57 8.03
N ASP A 45 8.03 0.43 7.73
CA ASP A 45 7.98 -0.68 8.68
C ASP A 45 9.32 -1.42 8.78
N LEU A 46 9.92 -1.71 7.63
CA LEU A 46 11.13 -2.52 7.55
C LEU A 46 12.37 -1.80 8.10
N ILE A 47 12.41 -0.46 8.12
CA ILE A 47 13.50 0.29 8.79
C ILE A 47 13.52 0.06 10.31
N LYS A 48 12.42 -0.38 10.92
CA LYS A 48 12.36 -0.74 12.35
C LYS A 48 12.73 -2.21 12.60
N SER A 49 12.87 -3.02 11.54
CA SER A 49 13.13 -4.45 11.65
C SER A 49 14.60 -4.77 11.96
N GLU A 50 14.85 -5.93 12.57
CA GLU A 50 16.20 -6.46 12.68
C GLU A 50 16.73 -6.95 11.32
N GLN A 51 18.05 -6.87 11.13
CA GLN A 51 18.75 -7.35 9.93
C GLN A 51 18.37 -6.57 8.65
N GLN A 52 18.25 -5.25 8.78
CA GLN A 52 18.08 -4.27 7.68
C GLN A 52 18.91 -4.56 6.42
N ASP A 53 20.17 -4.96 6.56
CA ASP A 53 21.04 -5.33 5.43
C ASP A 53 20.50 -6.50 4.59
N ALA A 54 19.91 -7.50 5.25
CA ALA A 54 19.38 -8.67 4.58
C ALA A 54 18.07 -8.31 3.84
N ILE A 55 17.24 -7.44 4.43
CA ILE A 55 16.06 -6.88 3.77
C ILE A 55 16.47 -6.06 2.53
N ALA A 56 17.43 -5.14 2.68
CA ALA A 56 17.93 -4.32 1.59
C ALA A 56 18.40 -5.18 0.42
N LYS A 57 19.09 -6.29 0.71
CA LYS A 57 19.50 -7.25 -0.30
C LYS A 57 18.31 -7.93 -0.99
N VAL A 58 17.31 -8.38 -0.24
CA VAL A 58 16.11 -9.00 -0.83
C VAL A 58 15.44 -8.01 -1.78
N VAL A 59 15.14 -6.79 -1.32
CA VAL A 59 14.47 -5.73 -2.09
C VAL A 59 15.27 -5.42 -3.36
N ALA A 60 16.57 -5.12 -3.25
CA ALA A 60 17.42 -4.75 -4.39
C ALA A 60 17.53 -5.83 -5.48
N HIS A 61 17.24 -7.09 -5.15
CA HIS A 61 17.29 -8.18 -6.12
C HIS A 61 15.91 -8.49 -6.74
N THR A 62 14.83 -7.96 -6.19
CA THR A 62 13.48 -8.37 -6.61
C THR A 62 12.57 -7.22 -6.98
N ALA A 63 12.74 -6.03 -6.40
CA ALA A 63 11.90 -4.89 -6.74
C ALA A 63 12.38 -4.30 -8.07
N ASP A 64 11.45 -4.13 -9.00
CA ASP A 64 11.69 -3.49 -10.29
C ASP A 64 11.41 -1.98 -10.23
N SER A 65 10.47 -1.59 -9.36
CA SER A 65 10.07 -0.20 -9.19
C SER A 65 9.64 0.12 -7.76
N TYR A 66 9.72 1.40 -7.45
CA TYR A 66 9.47 1.98 -6.14
C TYR A 66 8.22 2.87 -6.17
N LEU A 67 7.38 2.70 -5.16
CA LEU A 67 6.25 3.58 -4.90
C LEU A 67 6.62 4.57 -3.78
N PRO A 68 6.77 5.87 -4.07
CA PRO A 68 7.02 6.90 -3.05
C PRO A 68 5.83 6.99 -2.08
N PRO A 69 5.90 7.79 -1.01
CA PRO A 69 4.73 8.04 -0.17
C PRO A 69 3.51 8.44 -1.01
N LEU A 70 2.35 7.85 -0.67
CA LEU A 70 1.11 8.12 -1.39
C LEU A 70 0.84 9.64 -1.38
N PRO A 71 0.68 10.29 -2.54
CA PRO A 71 0.41 11.72 -2.62
C PRO A 71 -0.90 12.11 -1.92
N ASP A 72 -1.07 13.41 -1.68
CA ASP A 72 -2.34 13.93 -1.11
C ASP A 72 -3.53 13.81 -2.07
N GLY A 73 -3.25 13.80 -3.38
CA GLY A 73 -4.23 13.75 -4.46
C GLY A 73 -3.56 13.43 -5.80
N GLY A 74 -4.39 13.32 -6.84
CA GLY A 74 -4.00 13.05 -8.23
C GLY A 74 -4.65 11.78 -8.78
N ASP A 75 -4.70 11.71 -10.11
CA ASP A 75 -5.29 10.58 -10.84
C ASP A 75 -4.33 9.39 -11.02
N ARG A 76 -3.03 9.57 -10.72
CA ARG A 76 -1.99 8.58 -10.99
C ARG A 76 -0.93 8.55 -9.92
N TYR A 77 -0.54 7.35 -9.51
CA TYR A 77 0.59 7.15 -8.61
C TYR A 77 1.91 7.34 -9.37
N PRO A 78 2.83 8.21 -8.92
CA PRO A 78 4.22 8.13 -9.37
C PRO A 78 4.83 6.74 -9.10
N VAL A 79 5.33 6.10 -10.16
CA VAL A 79 6.15 4.88 -10.10
C VAL A 79 7.54 5.25 -10.61
N THR A 80 8.60 4.78 -9.96
CA THR A 80 9.98 5.18 -10.29
C THR A 80 10.99 4.09 -9.99
N GLU A 81 12.09 4.06 -10.74
CA GLU A 81 13.24 3.17 -10.49
C GLU A 81 14.17 3.72 -9.39
N ASP A 82 13.92 4.93 -8.87
CA ASP A 82 14.77 5.56 -7.85
C ASP A 82 14.35 5.14 -6.42
N PRO A 83 15.16 4.33 -5.71
CA PRO A 83 14.82 3.90 -4.35
C PRO A 83 14.73 5.07 -3.36
N LEU A 84 15.44 6.18 -3.60
CA LEU A 84 15.40 7.35 -2.70
C LEU A 84 14.00 7.97 -2.63
N SER A 85 13.15 7.72 -3.62
CA SER A 85 11.75 8.16 -3.65
C SER A 85 10.90 7.62 -2.49
N LEU A 86 11.30 6.50 -1.87
CA LEU A 86 10.62 5.90 -0.72
C LEU A 86 10.64 6.79 0.53
N ILE A 87 11.58 7.74 0.59
CA ILE A 87 11.79 8.62 1.73
C ILE A 87 10.87 9.83 1.62
N PRO A 88 10.03 10.14 2.61
CA PRO A 88 9.13 11.30 2.52
C PRO A 88 9.84 12.66 2.61
N ASP A 89 10.97 12.76 3.31
CA ASP A 89 11.71 14.01 3.49
C ASP A 89 12.63 14.30 2.30
N LEU A 90 12.25 15.28 1.47
CA LEU A 90 13.02 15.73 0.30
C LEU A 90 14.43 16.24 0.64
N SER A 91 14.62 16.86 1.81
CA SER A 91 15.95 17.33 2.23
C SER A 91 16.87 16.15 2.53
N PHE A 92 16.32 15.12 3.20
CA PHE A 92 17.05 13.90 3.49
C PHE A 92 17.30 13.06 2.24
N GLN A 93 16.33 13.00 1.31
CA GLN A 93 16.55 12.40 -0.02
C GLN A 93 17.76 13.02 -0.72
N GLN A 94 17.86 14.36 -0.73
CA GLN A 94 18.97 15.05 -1.38
C GLN A 94 20.30 14.73 -0.72
N GLN A 95 20.34 14.72 0.62
CA GLN A 95 21.55 14.34 1.36
C GLN A 95 21.99 12.92 0.98
N LEU A 96 21.09 11.94 1.03
CA LEU A 96 21.41 10.56 0.68
C LEU A 96 21.82 10.42 -0.78
N ARG A 97 21.19 11.16 -1.70
CA ARG A 97 21.59 11.18 -3.11
C ARG A 97 23.04 11.60 -3.30
N GLU A 98 23.50 12.60 -2.55
CA GLU A 98 24.89 13.04 -2.57
C GLU A 98 25.83 11.99 -1.96
N GLU A 99 25.42 11.35 -0.85
CA GLU A 99 26.19 10.31 -0.17
C GLU A 99 26.29 9.00 -0.97
N THR A 100 25.27 8.66 -1.77
CA THR A 100 25.16 7.38 -2.49
C THR A 100 25.33 7.47 -3.99
N ALA A 101 25.67 8.64 -4.55
CA ALA A 101 25.79 8.88 -5.99
C ALA A 101 26.70 7.89 -6.77
N SER A 102 27.63 7.22 -6.08
CA SER A 102 28.58 6.27 -6.67
C SER A 102 28.33 4.80 -6.28
N TYR A 103 27.26 4.55 -5.54
CA TYR A 103 26.92 3.22 -5.05
C TYR A 103 25.88 2.55 -5.94
N ASP A 104 25.89 1.22 -5.92
CA ASP A 104 24.81 0.44 -6.51
C ASP A 104 23.53 0.54 -5.67
N GLU A 105 22.44 0.03 -6.22
CA GLU A 105 21.12 0.06 -5.58
C GLU A 105 21.12 -0.66 -4.24
N GLU A 106 21.74 -1.84 -4.15
CA GLU A 106 21.82 -2.61 -2.89
C GLU A 106 22.54 -1.80 -1.80
N THR A 107 23.68 -1.18 -2.12
CA THR A 107 24.41 -0.36 -1.15
C THR A 107 23.64 0.90 -0.79
N THR A 108 22.94 1.52 -1.75
CA THR A 108 22.06 2.67 -1.52
C THR A 108 20.94 2.31 -0.53
N LEU A 109 20.21 1.22 -0.79
CA LEU A 109 19.16 0.72 0.10
C LEU A 109 19.71 0.38 1.48
N ARG A 110 20.87 -0.29 1.59
CA ARG A 110 21.51 -0.58 2.89
C ARG A 110 21.76 0.69 3.69
N ILE A 111 22.24 1.75 3.04
CA ILE A 111 22.46 3.04 3.71
C ILE A 111 21.12 3.62 4.14
N MET A 112 20.12 3.65 3.25
CA MET A 112 18.78 4.15 3.56
C MET A 112 18.16 3.45 4.77
N PHE A 113 18.16 2.11 4.81
CA PHE A 113 17.59 1.34 5.91
C PHE A 113 18.27 1.63 7.25
N ARG A 114 19.58 1.88 7.25
CA ARG A 114 20.36 2.15 8.48
C ARG A 114 20.28 3.58 8.96
N SER A 115 20.17 4.55 8.05
CA SER A 115 20.21 5.98 8.36
C SER A 115 18.82 6.57 8.59
N SER A 116 17.77 5.87 8.15
CA SER A 116 16.38 6.30 8.31
C SER A 116 15.86 5.99 9.71
N ASN A 117 15.16 6.97 10.29
CA ASN A 117 14.41 6.81 11.53
C ASN A 117 13.00 7.40 11.38
N PHE A 118 12.43 7.24 10.19
CA PHE A 118 11.06 7.65 9.90
C PHE A 118 10.09 6.75 10.65
N SER A 119 8.97 7.32 11.05
CA SER A 119 7.83 6.57 11.53
C SER A 119 6.63 6.99 10.71
N ALA A 120 5.61 6.12 10.66
CA ALA A 120 4.28 6.59 10.36
C ALA A 120 3.97 7.80 11.28
N PRO A 121 3.18 8.79 10.82
CA PRO A 121 2.71 9.83 11.72
C PRO A 121 2.06 9.17 12.94
N ASP A 122 2.42 9.60 14.15
CA ASP A 122 1.69 9.24 15.36
C ASP A 122 0.32 9.92 15.26
N TYR A 123 -0.64 9.23 14.65
CA TYR A 123 -2.02 9.65 14.73
C TYR A 123 -2.54 9.24 16.10
N ASP A 124 -2.61 10.20 17.02
CA ASP A 124 -3.40 10.05 18.25
C ASP A 124 -4.88 10.08 17.86
N TRP A 125 -5.35 8.95 17.35
CA TRP A 125 -6.73 8.78 16.97
C TRP A 125 -7.66 8.70 18.18
N GLY A 126 -7.17 8.67 19.43
CA GLY A 126 -7.95 8.27 20.61
C GLY A 126 -9.35 8.90 20.70
N GLU A 127 -9.44 10.22 20.83
CA GLU A 127 -10.74 10.89 20.94
C GLU A 127 -11.49 10.98 19.58
N GLU A 128 -10.77 11.14 18.47
CA GLU A 128 -11.38 11.28 17.14
C GLU A 128 -11.97 9.97 16.62
N LEU A 129 -11.31 8.84 16.85
CA LEU A 129 -11.79 7.50 16.51
C LEU A 129 -13.05 7.15 17.29
N HIS A 130 -13.08 7.43 18.60
CA HIS A 130 -14.28 7.23 19.40
C HIS A 130 -15.44 8.07 18.86
N ARG A 131 -15.17 9.31 18.44
CA ARG A 131 -16.17 10.17 17.79
C ARG A 131 -16.64 9.57 16.46
N TYR A 132 -15.74 9.16 15.58
CA TYR A 132 -16.09 8.59 14.28
C TYR A 132 -16.84 7.27 14.41
N ARG A 133 -16.45 6.39 15.35
CA ARG A 133 -17.21 5.17 15.68
C ARG A 133 -18.61 5.48 16.16
N SER A 134 -18.75 6.43 17.09
CA SER A 134 -20.08 6.84 17.58
C SER A 134 -20.98 7.33 16.43
N ILE A 135 -20.41 8.00 15.43
CA ILE A 135 -21.12 8.42 14.23
C ILE A 135 -21.54 7.22 13.38
N VAL A 136 -20.66 6.24 13.18
CA VAL A 136 -20.99 5.02 12.42
C VAL A 136 -22.07 4.21 13.13
N ASP A 137 -21.98 4.04 14.45
CA ASP A 137 -22.94 3.28 15.24
C ASP A 137 -24.34 3.93 15.26
N GLU A 138 -24.40 5.28 15.32
CA GLU A 138 -25.66 6.01 15.43
C GLU A 138 -26.29 6.34 14.06
N TYR A 139 -25.46 6.67 13.06
CA TYR A 139 -25.93 7.20 11.77
C TYR A 139 -25.51 6.35 10.56
N GLY A 140 -24.58 5.42 10.73
CA GLY A 140 -24.07 4.54 9.67
C GLY A 140 -22.91 5.14 8.87
N LEU A 141 -22.26 4.28 8.08
CA LEU A 141 -21.01 4.59 7.35
C LEU A 141 -21.13 5.80 6.40
N LYS A 142 -22.29 6.00 5.78
CA LYS A 142 -22.53 7.14 4.85
C LYS A 142 -22.34 8.51 5.51
N TYR A 143 -22.61 8.63 6.80
CA TYR A 143 -22.39 9.89 7.53
C TYR A 143 -20.90 10.12 7.82
N LEU A 144 -20.14 9.05 8.07
CA LEU A 144 -18.70 9.15 8.19
C LEU A 144 -18.06 9.52 6.83
N MET A 145 -18.56 8.95 5.72
CA MET A 145 -18.15 9.38 4.38
C MET A 145 -18.42 10.87 4.16
N ALA A 146 -19.60 11.38 4.54
CA ALA A 146 -19.93 12.80 4.40
C ALA A 146 -18.98 13.71 5.22
N ILE A 147 -18.45 13.23 6.35
CA ILE A 147 -17.45 13.97 7.14
C ILE A 147 -16.07 13.92 6.46
N ALA A 148 -15.67 12.76 5.93
CA ALA A 148 -14.38 12.61 5.26
C ALA A 148 -14.29 13.43 3.96
N PHE A 149 -15.43 13.64 3.29
CA PHE A 149 -15.55 14.36 2.02
C PHE A 149 -16.43 15.60 2.13
N ASP A 150 -16.35 16.32 3.25
CA ASP A 150 -17.16 17.52 3.51
C ASP A 150 -16.96 18.61 2.43
N ASP A 151 -15.73 18.76 1.93
CA ASP A 151 -15.37 19.66 0.83
C ASP A 151 -16.09 19.35 -0.50
N TYR A 152 -16.63 18.14 -0.65
CA TYR A 152 -17.31 17.64 -1.86
C TYR A 152 -18.83 17.52 -1.68
N LEU A 153 -19.37 18.06 -0.59
CA LEU A 153 -20.81 18.07 -0.33
C LEU A 153 -21.48 19.28 -1.00
N GLU A 154 -22.43 19.01 -1.87
CA GLU A 154 -23.27 20.03 -2.51
C GLU A 154 -24.68 20.03 -1.91
N LEU A 155 -25.20 21.21 -1.56
CA LEU A 155 -26.59 21.33 -1.10
C LEU A 155 -27.54 21.23 -2.30
N GLY A 156 -28.30 20.14 -2.36
CA GLY A 156 -29.32 19.94 -3.38
C GLY A 156 -30.54 20.85 -3.21
N ASP A 157 -31.34 20.95 -4.26
CA ASP A 157 -32.61 21.71 -4.26
C ASP A 157 -33.64 21.18 -3.24
N ASP A 158 -33.46 19.94 -2.77
CA ASP A 158 -34.23 19.30 -1.70
C ASP A 158 -33.79 19.70 -0.28
N GLY A 159 -32.73 20.52 -0.17
CA GLY A 159 -32.13 20.91 1.10
C GLY A 159 -31.29 19.81 1.74
N ILE A 160 -30.95 18.75 1.01
CA ILE A 160 -30.10 17.64 1.46
C ILE A 160 -28.72 17.80 0.82
N TYR A 161 -27.66 17.52 1.58
CA TYR A 161 -26.30 17.48 1.04
C TYR A 161 -26.06 16.18 0.28
N HIS A 162 -25.56 16.29 -0.95
CA HIS A 162 -25.20 15.18 -1.82
C HIS A 162 -23.68 15.20 -2.03
N LEU A 163 -23.05 14.02 -1.93
CA LEU A 163 -21.63 13.86 -2.21
C LEU A 163 -21.42 13.68 -3.71
N ASP A 164 -20.77 14.64 -4.37
CA ASP A 164 -20.35 14.48 -5.77
C ASP A 164 -18.97 13.83 -5.84
N GLN A 165 -18.96 12.51 -6.06
CA GLN A 165 -17.72 11.73 -6.18
C GLN A 165 -16.98 11.98 -7.49
N SER A 166 -17.62 12.57 -8.51
CA SER A 166 -17.04 12.68 -9.85
C SER A 166 -15.88 13.67 -9.95
N ASN A 167 -15.74 14.56 -8.96
CA ASN A 167 -14.68 15.55 -8.87
C ASN A 167 -13.55 15.15 -7.91
N ILE A 168 -13.64 13.98 -7.26
CA ILE A 168 -12.64 13.51 -6.30
C ILE A 168 -11.56 12.76 -7.08
N GLU A 169 -10.31 13.21 -6.94
CA GLU A 169 -9.16 12.51 -7.52
C GLU A 169 -8.98 11.12 -6.88
N ILE A 170 -8.61 10.11 -7.67
CA ILE A 170 -8.61 8.69 -7.22
C ILE A 170 -7.74 8.45 -5.98
N ILE A 171 -6.58 9.10 -5.90
CA ILE A 171 -5.67 8.97 -4.75
C ILE A 171 -6.31 9.52 -3.48
N GLU A 172 -6.95 10.70 -3.58
CA GLU A 172 -7.64 11.29 -2.44
C GLU A 172 -8.80 10.42 -1.99
N PHE A 173 -9.58 9.92 -2.95
CA PHE A 173 -10.70 9.01 -2.69
C PHE A 173 -10.26 7.78 -1.90
N LEU A 174 -9.25 7.05 -2.41
CA LEU A 174 -8.78 5.82 -1.78
C LEU A 174 -8.15 6.06 -0.41
N ARG A 175 -7.42 7.17 -0.23
CA ARG A 175 -6.84 7.53 1.06
C ARG A 175 -7.93 7.82 2.11
N LYS A 176 -8.97 8.56 1.74
CA LYS A 176 -10.08 8.88 2.65
C LYS A 176 -10.97 7.66 2.90
N MET A 177 -11.29 6.89 1.86
CA MET A 177 -12.16 5.70 1.98
C MET A 177 -11.50 4.55 2.75
N SER A 178 -10.20 4.32 2.60
CA SER A 178 -9.48 3.31 3.39
C SER A 178 -9.62 3.56 4.90
N LEU A 179 -9.52 4.82 5.32
CA LEU A 179 -9.76 5.22 6.71
C LEU A 179 -11.23 5.05 7.12
N VAL A 180 -12.18 5.48 6.27
CA VAL A 180 -13.63 5.32 6.53
C VAL A 180 -13.99 3.86 6.74
N TYR A 181 -13.56 2.96 5.85
CA TYR A 181 -13.82 1.54 5.99
C TYR A 181 -13.15 0.94 7.22
N ARG A 182 -11.89 1.31 7.50
CA ARG A 182 -11.22 0.84 8.71
C ARG A 182 -11.99 1.21 9.97
N ILE A 183 -12.46 2.45 10.06
CA ILE A 183 -13.30 2.90 11.19
C ILE A 183 -14.60 2.10 11.26
N GLY A 184 -15.21 1.79 10.12
CA GLY A 184 -16.45 1.03 10.04
C GLY A 184 -16.35 -0.42 10.55
N VAL A 185 -15.17 -1.04 10.48
CA VAL A 185 -14.94 -2.46 10.83
C VAL A 185 -14.13 -2.68 12.10
N LEU A 186 -13.63 -1.60 12.71
CA LEU A 186 -12.81 -1.64 13.93
C LEU A 186 -13.61 -2.21 15.12
N ASP A 187 -13.06 -3.21 15.83
CA ASP A 187 -13.71 -3.72 17.05
C ASP A 187 -13.78 -2.61 18.11
N PRO A 188 -14.89 -2.49 18.87
CA PRO A 188 -15.04 -1.50 19.92
C PRO A 188 -13.89 -1.45 20.95
N ASN A 189 -13.17 -2.56 21.15
CA ASN A 189 -12.04 -2.68 22.07
C ASN A 189 -10.68 -2.75 21.38
N GLU A 190 -10.61 -2.63 20.05
CA GLU A 190 -9.36 -2.55 19.31
C GLU A 190 -8.84 -1.11 19.33
N ASP A 191 -7.61 -0.93 19.82
CA ASP A 191 -6.83 0.30 19.66
C ASP A 191 -6.03 0.19 18.35
N PRO A 192 -6.19 1.11 17.38
CA PRO A 192 -5.44 1.06 16.13
C PRO A 192 -3.94 1.20 16.37
N ASP A 193 -3.15 0.31 15.77
CA ASP A 193 -1.69 0.40 15.78
C ASP A 193 -1.24 1.41 14.69
N PRO A 194 -0.21 2.24 14.89
CA PRO A 194 0.40 3.02 13.80
C PRO A 194 0.72 2.22 12.53
N ASN A 195 1.04 0.92 12.65
CA ASN A 195 1.26 0.03 11.51
C ASN A 195 -0.04 -0.22 10.71
N ASP A 196 -1.23 -0.12 11.33
CA ASP A 196 -2.51 -0.22 10.61
C ASP A 196 -2.63 0.87 9.54
N MET A 197 -2.05 2.06 9.77
CA MET A 197 -2.08 3.15 8.78
C MET A 197 -1.14 2.88 7.61
N ASN A 198 -0.01 2.23 7.85
CA ASN A 198 0.91 1.81 6.79
C ASN A 198 0.25 0.73 5.92
N ASP A 199 -0.44 -0.23 6.53
CA ASP A 199 -1.17 -1.27 5.80
C ASP A 199 -2.33 -0.70 4.96
N LEU A 200 -3.08 0.28 5.48
CA LEU A 200 -4.10 0.99 4.70
C LEU A 200 -3.50 1.78 3.54
N ALA A 201 -2.39 2.48 3.77
CA ALA A 201 -1.67 3.17 2.71
C ALA A 201 -1.13 2.19 1.65
N LEU A 202 -0.76 0.97 2.07
CA LEU A 202 -0.36 -0.10 1.16
C LEU A 202 -1.55 -0.64 0.35
N CYS A 203 -2.73 -0.80 0.96
CA CYS A 203 -3.96 -1.16 0.25
C CYS A 203 -4.32 -0.12 -0.82
N ALA A 204 -4.31 1.16 -0.46
CA ALA A 204 -4.54 2.24 -1.42
C ALA A 204 -3.46 2.22 -2.52
N SER A 205 -2.21 1.96 -2.16
CA SER A 205 -1.09 1.84 -3.11
C SER A 205 -1.33 0.72 -4.12
N ALA A 206 -1.79 -0.46 -3.69
CA ALA A 206 -2.09 -1.59 -4.56
C ALA A 206 -3.17 -1.25 -5.61
N ILE A 207 -4.22 -0.54 -5.19
CA ILE A 207 -5.32 -0.15 -6.07
C ILE A 207 -4.86 0.91 -7.08
N VAL A 208 -4.29 2.04 -6.62
CA VAL A 208 -3.87 3.13 -7.53
C VAL A 208 -2.76 2.69 -8.49
N SER A 209 -1.88 1.77 -8.07
CA SER A 209 -0.83 1.23 -8.95
C SER A 209 -1.33 0.13 -9.88
N GLU A 210 -2.62 -0.19 -9.87
CA GLU A 210 -3.22 -1.22 -10.73
C GLU A 210 -2.54 -2.59 -10.55
N CYS A 211 -2.30 -3.00 -9.30
CA CYS A 211 -1.69 -4.31 -9.01
C CYS A 211 -2.62 -5.45 -9.44
N SER A 212 -2.06 -6.47 -10.07
CA SER A 212 -2.75 -7.73 -10.38
C SER A 212 -2.72 -8.69 -9.20
N VAL A 213 -1.62 -8.68 -8.44
CA VAL A 213 -1.44 -9.51 -7.24
C VAL A 213 -1.06 -8.62 -6.08
N PHE A 214 -1.80 -8.72 -4.98
CA PHE A 214 -1.47 -8.04 -3.74
C PHE A 214 -1.38 -9.01 -2.58
N ALA A 215 -0.18 -9.19 -2.03
CA ALA A 215 0.06 -10.11 -0.94
C ALA A 215 0.03 -9.35 0.40
N ILE A 216 -0.97 -9.57 1.25
CA ILE A 216 -1.20 -8.80 2.50
C ILE A 216 -1.59 -9.69 3.70
N GLU A 217 -1.53 -9.16 4.91
CA GLU A 217 -2.12 -9.77 6.11
C GLU A 217 -3.60 -10.12 6.00
N GLU A 218 -3.97 -11.28 6.55
CA GLU A 218 -5.34 -11.82 6.51
C GLU A 218 -6.36 -10.87 7.17
N LYS A 219 -5.90 -10.07 8.15
CA LYS A 219 -6.68 -9.03 8.82
C LYS A 219 -7.40 -8.12 7.83
N TRP A 220 -6.73 -7.72 6.75
CA TRP A 220 -7.22 -6.76 5.76
C TRP A 220 -8.15 -7.38 4.72
N VAL A 221 -7.99 -8.68 4.48
CA VAL A 221 -8.88 -9.47 3.60
C VAL A 221 -10.18 -9.80 4.30
N ASN A 222 -10.14 -10.15 5.59
CA ASN A 222 -11.31 -10.53 6.36
C ASN A 222 -12.35 -9.41 6.54
N VAL A 223 -11.93 -8.16 6.32
CA VAL A 223 -12.79 -6.98 6.38
C VAL A 223 -13.16 -6.43 4.99
N ASP A 224 -12.80 -7.15 3.92
CA ASP A 224 -13.10 -6.85 2.52
C ASP A 224 -12.76 -5.40 2.08
N ILE A 225 -11.79 -4.76 2.73
CA ILE A 225 -11.46 -3.35 2.50
C ILE A 225 -11.07 -3.10 1.04
N ILE A 226 -10.32 -4.01 0.41
CA ILE A 226 -9.88 -3.86 -0.98
C ILE A 226 -11.06 -4.00 -1.94
N GLY A 227 -11.91 -5.02 -1.75
CA GLY A 227 -13.09 -5.26 -2.59
C GLY A 227 -14.08 -4.12 -2.50
N ASP A 228 -14.36 -3.63 -1.28
CA ASP A 228 -15.23 -2.50 -1.03
C ASP A 228 -14.70 -1.21 -1.71
N MET A 229 -13.40 -0.92 -1.58
CA MET A 229 -12.77 0.24 -2.23
C MET A 229 -12.82 0.17 -3.76
N ILE A 230 -12.56 -1.00 -4.36
CA ILE A 230 -12.65 -1.21 -5.81
C ILE A 230 -14.09 -1.05 -6.30
N SER A 231 -15.05 -1.64 -5.59
CA SER A 231 -16.47 -1.54 -5.91
C SER A 231 -16.94 -0.08 -5.90
N ASP A 232 -16.55 0.69 -4.89
CA ASP A 232 -16.95 2.10 -4.77
C ASP A 232 -16.26 3.00 -5.81
N LEU A 233 -15.10 2.62 -6.33
CA LEU A 233 -14.46 3.30 -7.48
C LEU A 233 -15.18 3.03 -8.81
N LEU A 234 -16.10 2.07 -8.87
CA LEU A 234 -16.78 1.64 -10.10
C LEU A 234 -15.79 1.26 -11.22
N THR A 235 -14.65 0.67 -10.85
CA THR A 235 -13.63 0.19 -11.78
C THR A 235 -13.78 -1.31 -12.03
N ASP A 236 -13.40 -1.78 -13.23
CA ASP A 236 -13.36 -3.19 -13.60
C ASP A 236 -12.05 -3.88 -13.15
N GLN A 237 -11.28 -3.23 -12.29
CA GLN A 237 -10.02 -3.78 -11.77
C GLN A 237 -10.27 -5.05 -10.95
N ASP A 238 -9.48 -6.08 -11.21
CA ASP A 238 -9.45 -7.32 -10.44
C ASP A 238 -8.05 -7.47 -9.81
N ILE A 239 -7.99 -7.58 -8.48
CA ILE A 239 -6.75 -7.77 -7.73
C ILE A 239 -6.83 -9.11 -7.02
N GLU A 240 -5.94 -10.04 -7.37
CA GLU A 240 -5.83 -11.31 -6.65
C GLU A 240 -5.10 -11.09 -5.32
N VAL A 241 -5.85 -11.17 -4.22
CA VAL A 241 -5.31 -10.95 -2.87
C VAL A 241 -4.79 -12.25 -2.27
N VAL A 242 -3.52 -12.25 -1.84
CA VAL A 242 -2.84 -13.43 -1.29
C VAL A 242 -2.50 -13.21 0.18
N THR A 243 -2.95 -14.11 1.06
CA THR A 243 -2.67 -13.99 2.51
C THR A 243 -1.53 -14.87 2.98
N GLU A 244 -1.21 -15.93 2.25
CA GLU A 244 -0.21 -16.93 2.62
C GLU A 244 0.91 -17.03 1.58
N TYR A 245 2.15 -17.16 2.05
CA TYR A 245 3.31 -17.27 1.14
C TYR A 245 3.22 -18.50 0.23
N SER A 246 2.61 -19.60 0.68
CA SER A 246 2.46 -20.82 -0.13
C SER A 246 1.69 -20.58 -1.42
N ASP A 247 0.81 -19.58 -1.43
CA ASP A 247 -0.14 -19.33 -2.50
C ASP A 247 0.37 -18.24 -3.46
N LEU A 248 1.35 -17.43 -3.01
CA LEU A 248 1.94 -16.34 -3.79
C LEU A 248 2.51 -16.80 -5.15
N LEU A 249 3.38 -17.81 -5.17
CA LEU A 249 3.99 -18.27 -6.42
C LEU A 249 2.98 -18.96 -7.36
N PRO A 250 2.08 -19.83 -6.88
CA PRO A 250 0.98 -20.33 -7.70
C PRO A 250 0.15 -19.22 -8.33
N THR A 251 -0.27 -18.22 -7.55
CA THR A 251 -1.06 -17.07 -8.02
C THR A 251 -0.33 -16.29 -9.11
N ILE A 252 0.93 -15.87 -8.88
CA ILE A 252 1.73 -15.16 -9.88
C ILE A 252 1.83 -15.95 -11.19
N LYS A 253 2.05 -17.27 -11.11
CA LYS A 253 2.14 -18.13 -12.30
C LYS A 253 0.83 -18.27 -13.05
N ASN A 254 -0.29 -18.28 -12.35
CA ASN A 254 -1.60 -18.35 -12.97
C ASN A 254 -1.91 -17.05 -13.73
N GLN A 255 -1.54 -15.89 -13.17
CA GLN A 255 -1.71 -14.59 -13.82
C GLN A 255 -0.89 -14.48 -15.12
N ILE A 256 0.32 -15.03 -15.14
CA ILE A 256 1.14 -15.07 -16.37
C ILE A 256 0.59 -16.08 -17.38
N GLY A 257 0.07 -17.22 -16.90
CA GLY A 257 -0.39 -18.32 -17.76
C GLY A 257 -1.78 -18.14 -18.38
N SER A 258 -2.58 -17.17 -17.92
CA SER A 258 -3.92 -16.88 -18.42
C SER A 258 -3.92 -16.15 -19.77
N GLU A 259 -2.84 -15.49 -20.16
CA GLU A 259 -2.74 -14.78 -21.45
C GLU A 259 -2.33 -15.67 -22.64
N ASP A 260 -1.70 -16.83 -22.40
CA ASP A 260 -1.22 -17.75 -23.45
C ASP A 260 -2.29 -18.76 -23.95
N GLY A 261 -3.51 -18.70 -23.41
CA GLY A 261 -4.60 -19.64 -23.68
C GLY A 261 -5.52 -19.29 -24.86
N ASP A 262 -5.49 -18.05 -25.37
CA ASP A 262 -6.44 -17.54 -26.37
C ASP A 262 -5.74 -16.86 -27.58
N ARG A 263 -4.79 -17.56 -28.23
CA ARG A 263 -4.28 -17.20 -29.56
C ARG A 263 -4.13 -18.39 -30.51
#